data_AF-A0A3D5T7B7-F1
#
_entry.id   AF-A0A3D5T7B7-F1
#
_cell.length_a   1.000
_cell.length_b   1.000
_cell.length_c   1.000
_cell.angle_alpha   90.00
_cell.angle_beta   90.00
_cell.angle_gamma   90.00
#
_symmetry.space_group_name_H-M   'P 1'
#
loop_
_entity.id
_entity.type
_entity.pdbx_description
1 polymer ?
#
loop_
_entity_poly.entity_id
_entity_poly.type
_entity_poly.pdbx_seq_one_letter_code
_entity_poly.pdbx_strand_id
1 'polypeptide(L)'
;MNAAELFAEKQTYLDQFHASGYPAAFEDYQSQVKAFFDACDSTCPAEEKNIEDFCKEIAGQICSCAAEQKKQAGFRNEREEEAWQRNCNLFMVAYVFPAILECRNSYYKPLVKAIEKIWSKTFKSSKIKAATFETINSGFHKKILGLF
;
A
#
# COMPACT_ATOMS: atom_id res chain seq x y z
N MET A 1 8.79 6.73 -12.79
CA MET A 1 7.96 6.48 -11.59
C MET A 1 8.88 6.10 -10.45
N ASN A 2 8.72 6.70 -9.28
CA ASN A 2 9.58 6.43 -8.12
C ASN A 2 8.77 5.72 -7.02
N ALA A 3 8.84 4.39 -6.95
CA ALA A 3 8.10 3.61 -5.96
C ALA A 3 8.53 3.86 -4.51
N ALA A 4 9.67 4.52 -4.27
CA ALA A 4 10.10 4.88 -2.93
C ALA A 4 9.16 5.89 -2.26
N GLU A 5 8.52 6.77 -3.05
CA GLU A 5 7.54 7.75 -2.56
C GLU A 5 6.36 7.08 -1.88
N LEU A 6 5.94 5.89 -2.34
CA LEU A 6 4.83 5.16 -1.71
C LEU A 6 5.08 4.81 -0.25
N PHE A 7 6.35 4.66 0.15
CA PHE A 7 6.76 4.25 1.50
C PHE A 7 7.46 5.38 2.27
N ALA A 8 7.54 6.59 1.69
CA ALA A 8 8.07 7.75 2.37
C ALA A 8 7.24 8.02 3.63
N GLU A 9 7.91 8.37 4.73
CA GLU A 9 7.24 8.73 5.99
C GLU A 9 6.29 7.66 6.56
N LYS A 10 6.44 6.39 6.14
CA LYS A 10 5.62 5.25 6.58
C LYS A 10 5.31 5.26 8.09
N GLN A 11 6.31 5.51 8.93
CA GLN A 11 6.12 5.49 10.38
C GLN A 11 5.21 6.63 10.85
N THR A 12 5.37 7.84 10.32
CA THR A 12 4.52 9.01 10.62
C THR A 12 3.05 8.72 10.34
N TYR A 13 2.73 8.11 9.20
CA TYR A 13 1.36 7.73 8.87
C TYR A 13 0.82 6.60 9.76
N LEU A 14 1.65 5.62 10.09
CA LEU A 14 1.24 4.54 10.99
C LEU A 14 0.96 5.04 12.41
N ASP A 15 1.68 6.07 12.87
CA ASP A 15 1.42 6.70 14.17
C ASP A 15 0.05 7.39 14.21
N GLN A 16 -0.47 7.82 13.05
CA GLN A 16 -1.81 8.39 12.89
C GLN A 16 -2.91 7.34 12.60
N PHE A 17 -2.59 6.03 12.62
CA PHE A 17 -3.56 4.96 12.33
C PHE A 17 -4.54 4.70 13.49
N HIS A 18 -5.36 5.69 13.80
CA HIS A 18 -6.44 5.66 14.79
C HIS A 18 -7.63 6.51 14.31
N ALA A 19 -8.80 6.34 14.93
CA ALA A 19 -10.08 6.90 14.46
C ALA A 19 -10.03 8.41 14.13
N SER A 20 -9.35 9.20 14.96
CA SER A 20 -9.25 10.65 14.80
C SER A 20 -8.15 11.11 13.83
N GLY A 21 -7.08 10.34 13.67
CA GLY A 21 -5.91 10.73 12.85
C GLY A 21 -5.98 10.20 11.42
N TYR A 22 -6.53 8.99 11.26
CA TYR A 22 -6.48 8.26 10.00
C TYR A 22 -7.13 9.00 8.82
N PRO A 23 -8.30 9.67 8.95
CA PRO A 23 -8.89 10.37 7.82
C PRO A 23 -7.98 11.46 7.23
N ALA A 24 -7.43 12.34 8.08
CA ALA A 24 -6.56 13.42 7.65
C ALA A 24 -5.20 12.88 7.14
N ALA A 25 -4.64 11.89 7.83
CA ALA A 25 -3.40 11.24 7.42
C ALA A 25 -3.54 10.52 6.06
N PHE A 26 -4.71 9.96 5.77
CA PHE A 26 -4.96 9.31 4.49
C PHE A 26 -5.09 10.31 3.34
N GLU A 27 -5.78 11.44 3.55
CA GLU A 27 -5.88 12.52 2.56
C GLU A 27 -4.50 13.12 2.24
N ASP A 28 -3.67 13.34 3.26
CA ASP A 28 -2.28 13.78 3.11
C ASP A 28 -1.45 12.75 2.33
N TYR A 29 -1.56 11.47 2.70
CA TYR A 29 -0.90 10.39 1.98
C TYR A 29 -1.29 10.34 0.49
N GLN A 30 -2.58 10.46 0.17
CA GLN A 30 -3.04 10.51 -1.22
C GLN A 30 -2.40 11.66 -2.00
N SER A 31 -2.25 12.82 -1.36
CA SER A 31 -1.59 13.98 -1.97
C SER A 31 -0.11 13.71 -2.20
N GLN A 32 0.58 13.09 -1.25
CA GLN A 32 2.00 12.72 -1.35
C GLN A 32 2.26 11.80 -2.55
N VAL A 33 1.42 10.78 -2.75
CA VAL A 33 1.65 9.76 -3.78
C VAL A 33 0.97 10.09 -5.12
N LYS A 34 0.30 11.24 -5.23
CA LYS A 34 -0.45 11.62 -6.43
C LYS A 34 0.44 11.62 -7.69
N ALA A 35 1.65 12.17 -7.61
CA ALA A 35 2.57 12.22 -8.73
C ALA A 35 2.97 10.83 -9.24
N PHE A 36 3.09 9.85 -8.33
CA PHE A 36 3.35 8.46 -8.70
C PHE A 36 2.18 7.89 -9.51
N PHE A 37 0.94 8.07 -9.06
CA PHE A 37 -0.25 7.55 -9.76
C PHE A 37 -0.53 8.28 -11.08
N ASP A 38 -0.36 9.61 -11.12
CA ASP A 38 -0.49 10.37 -12.37
C ASP A 38 0.51 9.87 -13.43
N ALA A 39 1.72 9.49 -13.02
CA ALA A 39 2.72 8.90 -13.90
C ALA A 39 2.34 7.47 -14.34
N CYS A 40 1.77 6.64 -13.45
CA CYS A 40 1.22 5.34 -13.84
C CYS A 40 0.09 5.51 -14.88
N ASP A 41 -0.85 6.42 -14.64
CA ASP A 41 -1.97 6.68 -15.56
C ASP A 41 -1.50 7.19 -16.91
N SER A 42 -0.50 8.08 -16.94
CA SER A 42 0.08 8.64 -18.18
C SER A 42 0.86 7.60 -19.00
N THR A 43 1.30 6.50 -18.39
CA THR A 43 2.08 5.43 -19.02
C THR A 43 1.29 4.14 -19.23
N CYS A 44 0.04 4.11 -18.75
CA CYS A 44 -0.84 2.96 -18.90
C CYS A 44 -1.11 2.69 -20.39
N PRO A 45 -0.89 1.47 -20.89
CA PRO A 45 -1.13 1.15 -22.28
C PRO A 45 -2.63 1.17 -22.61
N ALA A 46 -2.98 1.56 -23.84
CA ALA A 46 -4.36 1.57 -24.33
C ALA A 46 -4.89 0.15 -24.66
N GLU A 47 -4.00 -0.78 -25.01
CA GLU A 47 -4.37 -2.16 -25.36
C GLU A 47 -4.50 -3.03 -24.10
N GLU A 48 -5.67 -3.64 -23.90
CA GLU A 48 -6.01 -4.43 -22.71
C GLU A 48 -5.01 -5.56 -22.42
N LYS A 49 -4.54 -6.27 -23.45
CA LYS A 49 -3.53 -7.33 -23.30
C LYS A 49 -2.21 -6.84 -22.66
N ASN A 50 -1.87 -5.56 -22.83
CA ASN A 50 -0.64 -4.97 -22.30
C ASN A 50 -0.87 -4.43 -20.87
N ILE A 51 -2.13 -4.23 -20.45
CA ILE A 51 -2.46 -3.74 -19.10
C ILE A 51 -2.04 -4.76 -18.03
N GLU A 52 -2.19 -6.06 -18.29
CA GLU A 52 -1.79 -7.09 -17.33
C GLU A 52 -0.27 -7.05 -17.06
N ASP A 53 0.53 -6.95 -18.12
CA ASP A 53 1.99 -6.90 -18.00
C ASP A 53 2.46 -5.58 -17.39
N PHE A 54 1.82 -4.47 -17.73
CA PHE A 54 2.01 -3.18 -17.06
C PHE A 54 1.74 -3.29 -15.55
N CYS A 55 0.61 -3.89 -15.15
CA CYS A 55 0.29 -4.10 -13.74
C CYS A 55 1.32 -4.97 -13.01
N LYS A 56 1.83 -6.03 -13.66
CA LYS A 56 2.90 -6.87 -13.09
C LYS A 56 4.20 -6.09 -12.91
N GLU A 57 4.56 -5.24 -13.87
CA GLU A 57 5.76 -4.42 -13.80
C GLU A 57 5.69 -3.43 -12.63
N ILE A 58 4.62 -2.63 -12.54
CA ILE A 58 4.42 -1.67 -11.45
C ILE A 58 4.38 -2.40 -10.11
N ALA A 59 3.62 -3.50 -10.00
CA ALA A 59 3.58 -4.30 -8.78
C ALA A 59 4.96 -4.85 -8.39
N GLY A 60 5.76 -5.26 -9.37
CA GLY A 60 7.15 -5.67 -9.19
C GLY A 60 8.02 -4.54 -8.65
N GLN A 61 7.92 -3.34 -9.21
CA GLN A 61 8.66 -2.15 -8.75
C GLN A 61 8.33 -1.81 -7.29
N ILE A 62 7.04 -1.82 -6.93
CA ILE A 62 6.57 -1.57 -5.55
C ILE A 62 7.12 -2.62 -4.58
N CYS A 63 6.97 -3.91 -4.91
CA CYS A 63 7.42 -4.99 -4.03
C CYS A 63 8.95 -5.03 -3.89
N SER A 64 9.68 -4.78 -4.98
CA SER A 64 11.14 -4.68 -4.96
C SER A 64 11.61 -3.51 -4.12
N CYS A 65 10.96 -2.34 -4.21
CA CYS A 65 11.29 -1.20 -3.36
C CYS A 65 11.17 -1.53 -1.86
N ALA A 66 10.05 -2.15 -1.46
CA ALA A 66 9.88 -2.61 -0.08
C ALA A 66 10.94 -3.66 0.32
N ALA A 67 11.28 -4.59 -0.56
CA ALA A 67 12.30 -5.60 -0.30
C ALA A 67 13.70 -4.98 -0.12
N GLU A 68 14.05 -3.96 -0.91
CA GLU A 68 15.31 -3.24 -0.75
C GLU A 68 15.37 -2.44 0.55
N GLN A 69 14.28 -1.76 0.94
CA GLN A 69 14.20 -1.11 2.26
C GLN A 69 14.39 -2.12 3.40
N LYS A 70 13.81 -3.33 3.27
CA LYS A 70 14.00 -4.41 4.24
C LYS A 70 15.47 -4.79 4.37
N LYS A 71 16.18 -4.94 3.26
CA LYS A 71 17.63 -5.27 3.25
C LYS A 71 18.48 -4.18 3.88
N GLN A 72 18.10 -2.92 3.70
CA GLN A 72 18.84 -1.74 4.19
C GLN A 72 18.54 -1.39 5.65
N ALA A 73 17.49 -1.96 6.25
CA ALA A 73 17.03 -1.58 7.58
C ALA A 73 17.95 -2.00 8.74
N GLY A 74 18.95 -2.85 8.50
CA GLY A 74 19.98 -3.18 9.50
C GLY A 74 19.45 -3.80 10.80
N PHE A 75 18.44 -4.68 10.71
CA PHE A 75 17.80 -5.29 11.88
C PHE A 75 18.81 -6.01 12.78
N ARG A 76 18.66 -5.86 14.09
CA ARG A 76 19.55 -6.51 15.07
C ARG A 76 19.16 -7.96 15.34
N ASN A 77 17.92 -8.33 15.07
CA ASN A 77 17.35 -9.66 15.31
C ASN A 77 16.07 -9.90 14.50
N GLU A 78 15.62 -11.15 14.46
CA GLU A 78 14.40 -11.57 13.74
C GLU A 78 13.13 -10.84 14.23
N ARG A 79 13.02 -10.55 15.53
CA ARG A 79 11.85 -9.85 16.10
C ARG A 79 11.70 -8.43 15.52
N GLU A 80 12.81 -7.73 15.29
CA GLU A 80 12.81 -6.41 14.63
C GLU A 80 12.43 -6.51 13.16
N GLU A 81 12.98 -7.49 12.45
CA GLU A 81 12.63 -7.77 11.05
C GLU A 81 11.13 -8.07 10.90
N GLU A 82 10.59 -8.92 11.78
CA GLU A 82 9.17 -9.25 11.80
C GLU A 82 8.30 -8.04 12.15
N ALA A 83 8.71 -7.21 13.11
CA ALA A 83 8.00 -5.99 13.47
C ALA A 83 7.96 -5.01 12.30
N TRP A 84 9.08 -4.82 11.62
CA TRP A 84 9.14 -4.01 10.41
C TRP A 84 8.22 -4.57 9.32
N GLN A 85 8.21 -5.89 9.11
CA GLN A 85 7.37 -6.52 8.11
C GLN A 85 5.88 -6.39 8.45
N ARG A 86 5.50 -6.52 9.74
CA ARG A 86 4.13 -6.26 10.20
C ARG A 86 3.71 -4.81 9.93
N ASN A 87 4.58 -3.85 10.22
CA ASN A 87 4.32 -2.43 9.94
C ASN A 87 4.17 -2.17 8.43
N CYS A 88 5.02 -2.78 7.59
CA CYS A 88 4.88 -2.70 6.13
C CYS A 88 3.57 -3.32 5.64
N ASN A 89 3.21 -4.51 6.13
CA ASN A 89 1.95 -5.15 5.78
C ASN A 89 0.74 -4.27 6.18
N LEU A 90 0.76 -3.71 7.38
CA LEU A 90 -0.28 -2.80 7.85
C LEU A 90 -0.36 -1.56 6.95
N PHE A 91 0.78 -0.95 6.64
CA PHE A 91 0.83 0.24 5.81
C PHE A 91 0.33 0.00 4.37
N MET A 92 0.67 -1.16 3.79
CA MET A 92 0.12 -1.56 2.49
C MET A 92 -1.41 -1.63 2.52
N VAL A 93 -1.98 -2.23 3.57
CA VAL A 93 -3.43 -2.38 3.73
C VAL A 93 -4.11 -1.08 4.08
N ALA A 94 -3.49 -0.23 4.89
CA ALA A 94 -4.07 0.99 5.44
C ALA A 94 -3.94 2.22 4.54
N TYR A 95 -2.89 2.30 3.71
CA TYR A 95 -2.57 3.49 2.93
C TYR A 95 -2.40 3.17 1.45
N VAL A 96 -1.49 2.27 1.08
CA VAL A 96 -1.15 2.02 -0.33
C VAL A 96 -2.34 1.46 -1.11
N PHE A 97 -2.97 0.36 -0.65
CA PHE A 97 -4.10 -0.25 -1.35
C PHE A 97 -5.32 0.64 -1.43
N PRO A 98 -5.78 1.28 -0.34
CA PRO A 98 -6.87 2.25 -0.43
C PRO A 98 -6.57 3.37 -1.41
N ALA A 99 -5.36 3.95 -1.40
CA ALA A 99 -5.01 5.05 -2.31
C ALA A 99 -5.08 4.61 -3.79
N ILE A 100 -4.57 3.42 -4.11
CA ILE A 100 -4.71 2.83 -5.45
C ILE A 100 -6.18 2.66 -5.85
N LEU A 101 -7.03 2.21 -4.92
CA LEU A 101 -8.45 1.97 -5.20
C LEU A 101 -9.27 3.27 -5.35
N GLU A 102 -8.84 4.37 -4.72
CA GLU A 102 -9.47 5.69 -4.86
C GLU A 102 -9.21 6.36 -6.21
N CYS A 103 -8.14 5.99 -6.93
CA CYS A 103 -7.83 6.56 -8.25
C CYS A 103 -8.82 6.14 -9.36
N ARG A 104 -9.74 5.20 -9.09
CA ARG A 104 -10.92 4.81 -9.92
C ARG A 104 -10.66 4.50 -11.42
N ASN A 105 -9.41 4.33 -11.85
CA ASN A 105 -9.05 3.81 -13.18
C ASN A 105 -9.29 2.28 -13.27
N SER A 106 -9.60 1.79 -14.47
CA SER A 106 -9.98 0.40 -14.72
C SER A 106 -8.88 -0.61 -14.39
N TYR A 107 -7.60 -0.24 -14.55
CA TYR A 107 -6.48 -1.14 -14.29
C TYR A 107 -6.05 -1.23 -12.82
N TYR A 108 -6.54 -0.36 -11.92
CA TYR A 108 -6.09 -0.37 -10.52
C TYR A 108 -6.55 -1.61 -9.75
N LYS A 109 -7.70 -2.21 -10.09
CA LYS A 109 -8.09 -3.52 -9.53
C LYS A 109 -7.12 -4.63 -9.96
N PRO A 110 -6.80 -4.79 -11.25
CA PRO A 110 -5.70 -5.65 -11.70
C PRO A 110 -4.36 -5.37 -11.00
N LEU A 111 -3.98 -4.09 -10.83
CA LEU A 111 -2.74 -3.72 -10.15
C LEU A 111 -2.71 -4.21 -8.69
N VAL A 112 -3.77 -3.96 -7.93
CA VAL A 112 -3.88 -4.45 -6.54
C VAL A 112 -3.73 -5.97 -6.48
N LYS A 113 -4.35 -6.71 -7.42
CA LYS A 113 -4.22 -8.17 -7.48
C LYS A 113 -2.80 -8.62 -7.83
N ALA A 114 -2.12 -7.91 -8.72
CA ALA A 114 -0.72 -8.17 -9.03
C ALA A 114 0.17 -7.94 -7.79
N ILE A 115 -0.05 -6.85 -7.05
CA ILE A 115 0.67 -6.56 -5.80
C ILE A 115 0.40 -7.65 -4.75
N GLU A 116 -0.86 -8.02 -4.46
CA GLU A 116 -1.19 -9.10 -3.51
C GLU A 116 -0.42 -10.39 -3.86
N LYS A 117 -0.40 -10.75 -5.14
CA LYS A 117 0.26 -11.96 -5.64
C LYS A 117 1.78 -11.90 -5.46
N ILE A 118 2.42 -10.80 -5.88
CA ILE A 118 3.88 -10.65 -5.78
C ILE A 118 4.30 -10.52 -4.32
N TRP A 119 3.61 -9.70 -3.52
CA TRP A 119 3.90 -9.49 -2.10
C TRP A 119 3.93 -10.81 -1.32
N SER A 120 2.95 -11.68 -1.55
CA SER A 120 2.86 -12.99 -0.90
C SER A 120 4.04 -13.94 -1.21
N LYS A 121 4.74 -13.72 -2.34
CA LYS A 121 5.96 -14.43 -2.72
C LYS A 121 7.21 -13.76 -2.16
N THR A 122 7.20 -12.43 -2.05
CA THR A 122 8.33 -11.63 -1.58
C THR A 122 8.52 -11.71 -0.06
N PHE A 123 7.43 -11.69 0.72
CA PHE A 123 7.51 -11.65 2.18
C PHE A 123 6.88 -12.90 2.82
N LYS A 124 7.58 -13.50 3.79
CA LYS A 124 7.12 -14.71 4.49
C LYS A 124 5.77 -14.47 5.19
N SER A 125 4.85 -15.42 5.07
CA SER A 125 3.54 -15.39 5.76
C SER A 125 2.73 -14.11 5.53
N SER A 126 2.88 -13.47 4.36
CA SER A 126 2.26 -12.17 4.05
C SER A 126 1.08 -12.28 3.07
N LYS A 127 -0.05 -12.81 3.54
CA LYS A 127 -1.30 -12.79 2.77
C LYS A 127 -2.09 -11.52 3.05
N ILE A 128 -1.54 -10.37 2.65
CA ILE A 128 -2.24 -9.09 2.77
C ILE A 128 -3.40 -9.03 1.76
N LYS A 129 -4.47 -8.34 2.14
CA LYS A 129 -5.65 -8.13 1.31
C LYS A 129 -6.02 -6.66 1.28
N ALA A 130 -6.38 -6.18 0.10
CA ALA A 130 -6.83 -4.81 -0.04
C ALA A 130 -8.17 -4.57 0.66
N ALA A 131 -8.28 -3.41 1.29
CA ALA A 131 -9.51 -2.82 1.78
C ALA A 131 -9.61 -1.40 1.22
N THR A 132 -10.82 -0.85 1.12
CA THR A 132 -11.02 0.57 0.75
C THR A 132 -10.83 1.47 1.96
N PHE A 133 -10.59 2.76 1.74
CA PHE A 133 -10.55 3.76 2.80
C PHE A 133 -11.83 3.71 3.64
N GLU A 134 -13.00 3.68 2.98
CA GLU A 134 -14.30 3.60 3.63
C GLU A 134 -14.42 2.37 4.55
N THR A 135 -13.94 1.20 4.10
CA THR A 135 -13.97 -0.04 4.89
C THR A 135 -13.14 0.11 6.17
N ILE A 136 -11.94 0.69 6.06
CA ILE A 136 -11.01 0.85 7.17
C ILE A 136 -11.52 1.92 8.13
N ASN A 137 -11.89 3.10 7.60
CA ASN A 137 -12.39 4.21 8.39
C ASN A 137 -13.66 3.83 9.16
N SER A 138 -14.59 3.14 8.51
CA SER A 138 -15.80 2.61 9.18
C SER A 138 -15.47 1.57 10.25
N GLY A 139 -14.39 0.80 10.08
CA GLY A 139 -13.92 -0.18 11.05
C GLY A 139 -13.53 0.44 12.40
N PHE A 140 -12.96 1.64 12.41
CA PHE A 140 -12.69 2.39 13.65
C PHE A 140 -13.99 2.77 14.38
N HIS A 141 -14.98 3.24 13.64
CA HIS A 141 -16.27 3.68 14.19
C HIS A 141 -17.14 2.52 14.64
N LYS A 142 -17.09 1.36 13.98
CA LYS A 142 -17.78 0.14 14.43
C LYS A 142 -17.20 -0.43 15.71
N LYS A 143 -15.89 -0.29 15.95
CA LYS A 143 -15.30 -0.59 17.26
C LYS A 143 -15.81 0.35 18.36
N ILE A 144 -16.07 1.62 18.03
CA ILE A 144 -16.67 2.61 18.95
C ILE A 144 -18.16 2.27 19.23
N LEU A 145 -18.92 1.82 18.24
CA LEU A 145 -20.34 1.45 18.38
C LEU A 145 -20.57 0.03 18.94
N GLY A 146 -19.52 -0.77 19.06
CA GLY A 146 -19.58 -2.16 19.50
C GLY A 146 -19.11 -2.41 20.94
N LEU A 147 -18.54 -1.43 21.65
CA LEU A 147 -18.07 -1.55 23.03
C LEU A 147 -18.06 -0.18 23.76
N PHE A 148 -19.25 0.25 24.21
CA PHE A 148 -19.55 0.43 25.64
C PHE A 148 -20.70 -0.52 25.97
#